data_AF-A0A3D1RAG0-F1
#
_entry.id   AF-A0A3D1RAG0-F1
#
_cell.length_a   1.000
_cell.length_b   1.000
_cell.length_c   1.000
_cell.angle_alpha   90.00
_cell.angle_beta   90.00
_cell.angle_gamma   90.00
#
_symmetry.space_group_name_H-M   'P 1'
#
loop_
_entity.id
_entity.type
_entity.pdbx_description
1 polymer ?
#
loop_
_entity_poly.entity_id
_entity_poly.type
_entity_poly.pdbx_seq_one_letter_code
_entity_poly.pdbx_strand_id
1 'polypeptide(L)' 'GEAAVVIACAAAHRKEAFEACQYAIDRLKELAPIWKKELFEDGAHWVEPR' A
#
# COMPACT_ATOMS: atom_id res chain seq x y z
N GLY A 1 0.94 2.53 15.45
CA GLY A 1 0.89 2.73 13.99
C GLY A 1 -0.49 2.38 13.52
N GLU A 2 -1.08 3.22 12.69
CA GLU A 2 -2.41 2.99 12.09
C GLU A 2 -2.25 2.39 10.69
N ALA A 3 -3.25 1.63 10.25
CA ALA A 3 -3.23 1.06 8.91
C ALA A 3 -3.40 2.17 7.88
N ALA A 4 -2.38 2.37 7.03
CA ALA A 4 -2.47 3.31 5.92
C ALA A 4 -3.30 2.76 4.75
N VAL A 5 -3.31 1.44 4.57
CA VAL A 5 -4.04 0.73 3.52
C VAL A 5 -4.54 -0.61 4.07
N VAL A 6 -5.78 -0.98 3.73
CA VAL A 6 -6.36 -2.29 4.00
C VAL A 6 -6.91 -2.87 2.68
N ILE A 7 -6.53 -4.11 2.37
CA ILE A 7 -7.01 -4.85 1.20
C ILE A 7 -7.55 -6.19 1.70
N ALA A 8 -8.75 -6.55 1.25
CA ALA A 8 -9.38 -7.83 1.56
C ALA A 8 -9.82 -8.52 0.26
N CYS A 9 -9.43 -9.78 0.10
CA CYS A 9 -9.81 -10.60 -1.04
C CYS A 9 -10.37 -11.94 -0.56
N ALA A 10 -11.34 -12.47 -1.31
CA ALA A 10 -11.94 -13.78 -1.06
C ALA A 10 -12.08 -14.54 -2.38
N ALA A 11 -11.83 -15.84 -2.35
CA ALA A 11 -11.98 -16.74 -3.47
C ALA A 11 -12.31 -18.15 -2.96
N ALA A 12 -12.83 -19.02 -3.84
CA ALA A 12 -13.17 -20.40 -3.49
C ALA A 12 -11.95 -21.21 -3.00
N HIS A 13 -10.77 -20.88 -3.51
CA HIS A 13 -9.50 -21.46 -3.10
C HIS A 13 -8.54 -20.36 -2.66
N ARG A 14 -7.70 -20.68 -1.67
CA ARG A 14 -6.85 -19.68 -1.01
C ARG A 14 -5.80 -19.06 -1.94
N LYS A 15 -5.36 -19.80 -2.96
CA LYS A 15 -4.28 -19.38 -3.86
C LYS A 15 -4.67 -18.11 -4.61
N GLU A 16 -5.89 -18.11 -5.14
CA GLU A 16 -6.49 -17.03 -5.91
C GLU A 16 -6.71 -15.80 -5.02
N ALA A 17 -7.11 -15.99 -3.76
CA ALA A 17 -7.23 -14.89 -2.81
C ALA A 17 -5.88 -14.23 -2.50
N PHE A 18 -4.80 -15.02 -2.34
CA PHE A 18 -3.46 -14.49 -2.14
C PHE A 18 -2.93 -13.75 -3.37
N GLU A 19 -3.10 -14.34 -4.56
CA GLU A 19 -2.69 -13.72 -5.83
C GLU A 19 -3.43 -12.40 -6.07
N ALA A 20 -4.74 -12.35 -5.77
CA ALA A 20 -5.54 -11.13 -5.89
C ALA A 20 -5.09 -10.04 -4.89
N CYS A 21 -4.83 -10.39 -3.63
CA CYS A 21 -4.32 -9.45 -2.63
C CYS A 21 -2.98 -8.84 -3.06
N GLN A 22 -2.06 -9.67 -3.56
CA GLN A 22 -0.75 -9.22 -4.03
C GLN A 22 -0.89 -8.29 -5.23
N TYR A 23 -1.66 -8.72 -6.25
CA TYR A 23 -1.92 -7.90 -7.42
C TYR A 23 -2.52 -6.54 -7.04
N ALA A 24 -3.49 -6.52 -6.12
CA ALA A 24 -4.17 -5.30 -5.72
C ALA A 24 -3.24 -4.28 -5.05
N ILE A 25 -2.33 -4.72 -4.16
CA ILE A 25 -1.39 -3.79 -3.52
C ILE A 25 -0.35 -3.26 -4.50
N ASP A 26 0.15 -4.10 -5.39
CA ASP A 26 1.13 -3.69 -6.40
C ASP A 26 0.51 -2.69 -7.37
N ARG A 27 -0.69 -3.00 -7.86
CA ARG A 27 -1.40 -2.11 -8.78
C ARG A 27 -1.81 -0.79 -8.12
N LEU A 28 -2.20 -0.82 -6.85
CA LEU A 28 -2.47 0.37 -6.07
C LEU A 28 -1.24 1.28 -6.00
N LYS A 29 -0.06 0.72 -5.75
CA LYS A 29 1.19 1.51 -5.67
C LYS A 29 1.62 2.08 -7.03
N GLU A 30 1.31 1.40 -8.13
CA GLU A 30 1.59 1.92 -9.47
C GLU A 30 0.64 3.05 -9.89
N LEU A 31 -0.63 2.95 -9.53
CA LEU A 31 -1.67 3.86 -10.00
C LEU A 31 -1.92 5.03 -9.08
N ALA A 32 -1.91 4.79 -7.77
CA ALA A 32 -2.27 5.81 -6.81
C ALA A 32 -1.07 6.74 -6.63
N PRO A 33 -1.22 8.05 -6.88
CA PRO A 33 -0.18 9.03 -6.61
C PRO A 33 -0.12 9.26 -5.10
N ILE A 34 0.45 8.31 -4.36
CA ILE A 34 0.63 8.36 -2.91
C ILE A 34 2.06 8.81 -2.64
N TRP A 35 2.21 9.88 -1.86
CA TRP A 35 3.51 10.35 -1.38
C TRP A 35 3.55 10.21 0.14
N LYS A 36 4.61 9.59 0.65
CA LYS A 36 4.83 9.49 2.09
C LYS A 36 5.53 10.78 2.56
N LYS A 37 4.89 11.49 3.49
CA LYS A 37 5.52 12.59 4.22
C LYS A 37 5.91 12.09 5.59
N GLU A 38 7.18 12.22 5.92
CA GLU A 38 7.69 11.88 7.25
C GLU A 38 7.76 13.15 8.10
N LEU A 39 7.29 13.04 9.34
CA LEU A 39 7.19 14.13 10.31
C LEU A 39 8.17 13.85 11.44
N PHE A 40 9.09 14.77 11.69
CA PHE A 40 10.10 14.73 12.75
C PHE A 40 9.95 15.95 13.65
N GLU A 41 10.62 15.94 14.81
CA GLU A 41 10.59 17.08 15.74
C GLU A 41 11.22 18.34 15.15
N ASP A 42 12.16 18.19 14.22
CA ASP A 42 12.92 19.27 13.58
C ASP A 42 12.41 19.66 12.18
N GLY A 43 11.38 18.96 11.65
CA GLY A 43 10.80 19.30 10.36
C GLY A 43 10.06 18.15 9.68
N ALA A 44 9.77 18.33 8.39
CA ALA A 44 9.09 17.32 7.60
C ALA A 44 9.67 17.22 6.19
N HIS A 45 9.80 16.01 5.69
CA HIS A 45 10.31 15.77 4.34
C HIS A 45 9.44 14.77 3.56
N TRP A 46 9.44 14.93 2.24
CA TRP A 46 8.77 14.01 1.32
C TRP A 46 9.72 12.90 0.93
N VAL A 47 9.24 11.66 0.97
CA VAL A 47 9.98 10.50 0.50
C VAL A 47 9.82 10.40 -1.02
N GLU A 48 10.94 10.30 -1.75
CA GLU A 48 10.92 10.11 -3.19
C GLU A 48 10.44 8.70 -3.56
N PRO A 49 9.58 8.55 -4.59
CA PRO A 49 9.19 7.23 -5.09
C PRO A 49 10.41 6.50 -5.65
N ARG A 50 10.53 5.20 -5.36
CA ARG A 50 11.55 4.31 -5.93
C ARG A 50 10.96 3.41 -7.00
#